data_AF-A0A2E9AJK1-F1
#
_entry.id   AF-A0A2E9AJK1-F1
#
_cell.length_a   1.000
_cell.length_b   1.000
_cell.length_c   1.000
_cell.angle_alpha   90.00
_cell.angle_beta   90.00
_cell.angle_gamma   90.00
#
_symmetry.space_group_name_H-M   'P 1'
#
loop_
_entity.id
_entity.type
_entity.pdbx_description
1 polymer ?
#
loop_
_entity_poly.entity_id
_entity_poly.type
_entity_poly.pdbx_seq_one_letter_code
_entity_poly.pdbx_strand_id
1 'polypeptide(L)'
;MLAAAFWLLLIATVGGVAMAALDAAMRPLRIGHGVIAGAGLACLLVGAFMHPGTLVWSAFALTAIGFSAGAVFFGVIYKHQAPPRILVLGHGALNALGVLLLAVAVFG
;
A
#
# COMPACT_ATOMS: atom_id res chain seq x y z
N MET A 1 2.91 16.28 5.67
CA MET A 1 1.96 15.18 5.37
C MET A 1 2.54 14.15 4.43
N LEU A 2 3.15 14.54 3.30
CA LEU A 2 3.72 13.58 2.33
C LEU A 2 4.83 12.68 2.90
N ALA A 3 5.76 13.23 3.70
CA ALA A 3 6.80 12.41 4.34
C ALA A 3 6.24 11.38 5.33
N ALA A 4 5.20 11.74 6.10
CA ALA A 4 4.52 10.80 6.99
C ALA A 4 3.80 9.70 6.21
N ALA A 5 3.11 10.07 5.12
CA ALA A 5 2.49 9.11 4.20
C ALA A 5 3.54 8.15 3.62
N PHE A 6 4.70 8.67 3.20
CA PHE A 6 5.81 7.86 2.70
C PHE A 6 6.26 6.82 3.74
N TRP A 7 6.57 7.23 4.96
CA TRP A 7 7.04 6.30 5.99
C TRP A 7 6.00 5.24 6.35
N LEU A 8 4.72 5.62 6.48
CA LEU A 8 3.63 4.67 6.74
C LEU A 8 3.47 3.66 5.60
N LEU A 9 3.47 4.13 4.35
CA LEU A 9 3.31 3.26 3.19
C LEU A 9 4.57 2.40 2.93
N LEU A 10 5.76 2.90 3.27
CA LEU A 10 6.99 2.11 3.22
C LEU A 10 6.96 0.98 4.25
N ILE A 11 6.57 1.27 5.50
CA ILE A 11 6.39 0.26 6.55
C ILE A 11 5.35 -0.78 6.12
N ALA A 12 4.22 -0.33 5.56
CA ALA A 12 3.21 -1.24 5.03
C ALA A 12 3.79 -2.12 3.90
N THR A 13 4.53 -1.53 2.96
CA THR A 13 5.15 -2.26 1.83
C THR A 13 6.15 -3.30 2.32
N VAL A 14 7.06 -2.93 3.22
CA VAL A 14 8.04 -3.86 3.82
C VAL A 14 7.32 -4.97 4.61
N GLY A 15 6.31 -4.62 5.41
CA GLY A 15 5.49 -5.60 6.11
C GLY A 15 4.77 -6.56 5.17
N GLY A 16 4.26 -6.05 4.04
CA GLY A 16 3.62 -6.85 2.98
C GLY A 16 4.59 -7.84 2.35
N VAL A 17 5.81 -7.39 2.03
CA VAL A 17 6.89 -8.24 1.50
C VAL A 17 7.27 -9.32 2.53
N ALA A 18 7.43 -8.96 3.80
CA ALA A 18 7.76 -9.91 4.86
C ALA A 18 6.66 -10.97 5.01
N MET A 19 5.38 -10.57 5.02
CA MET A 19 4.26 -11.52 5.08
C MET A 19 4.24 -12.47 3.87
N ALA A 20 4.52 -11.95 2.67
CA ALA A 20 4.57 -12.76 1.46
C ALA A 20 5.78 -13.72 1.41
N ALA A 21 6.95 -13.28 1.89
CA ALA A 21 8.17 -14.07 1.89
C ALA A 21 8.16 -15.18 2.94
N LEU A 22 7.59 -14.90 4.12
CA LEU A 22 7.50 -15.85 5.23
C LEU A 22 6.27 -16.76 5.17
N ASP A 23 5.39 -16.57 4.17
CA ASP A 23 4.06 -17.19 4.09
C ASP A 23 3.25 -17.01 5.40
N ALA A 24 3.50 -15.90 6.09
CA ALA A 24 3.07 -15.65 7.47
C ALA A 24 2.07 -14.50 7.52
N ALA A 25 0.89 -14.72 6.94
CA ALA A 25 -0.21 -13.74 6.92
C ALA A 25 -1.27 -14.02 7.99
N MET A 26 -0.85 -14.17 9.25
CA MET A 26 -1.79 -14.35 10.37
C MET A 26 -2.78 -13.18 10.46
N ARG A 27 -4.02 -13.47 10.87
CA ARG A 27 -5.11 -12.47 10.96
C ARG A 27 -4.71 -11.13 11.63
N PRO A 28 -4.02 -11.09 12.79
CA PRO A 28 -3.60 -9.83 13.39
C PRO A 28 -2.61 -9.03 12.53
N LEU A 29 -1.64 -9.69 11.89
CA LEU A 29 -0.66 -9.04 11.01
C LEU A 29 -1.32 -8.44 9.77
N ARG A 30 -2.28 -9.15 9.18
CA ARG A 30 -3.07 -8.66 8.04
C ARG A 30 -3.87 -7.41 8.39
N ILE A 31 -4.52 -7.39 9.56
CA ILE A 31 -5.27 -6.24 10.03
C ILE A 31 -4.33 -5.06 10.29
N GLY A 32 -3.23 -5.29 11.01
CA GLY A 32 -2.24 -4.25 11.29
C GLY A 32 -1.65 -3.64 10.01
N HIS A 33 -1.26 -4.48 9.05
CA HIS A 33 -0.79 -4.03 7.74
C HIS A 33 -1.85 -3.19 7.01
N GLY A 34 -3.10 -3.66 6.97
CA GLY A 34 -4.20 -2.93 6.34
C GLY A 34 -4.49 -1.57 6.99
N VAL A 35 -4.41 -1.49 8.33
CA VAL A 35 -4.60 -0.24 9.07
C VAL A 35 -3.46 0.74 8.77
N ILE A 36 -2.20 0.29 8.79
CA ILE A 36 -1.05 1.15 8.49
C ILE A 36 -1.12 1.64 7.04
N ALA A 37 -1.43 0.76 6.09
CA ALA A 37 -1.61 1.12 4.69
C ALA A 37 -2.74 2.13 4.50
N GLY A 38 -3.88 1.92 5.16
CA GLY A 38 -5.03 2.84 5.12
C GLY A 38 -4.71 4.21 5.72
N ALA A 39 -4.02 4.25 6.86
CA ALA A 39 -3.56 5.49 7.48
C ALA A 39 -2.57 6.24 6.57
N GLY A 40 -1.61 5.53 5.98
CA GLY A 40 -0.67 6.09 5.01
C GLY A 40 -1.37 6.66 3.78
N LEU A 41 -2.38 5.96 3.25
CA LEU A 41 -3.17 6.40 2.11
C LEU A 41 -4.00 7.64 2.43
N ALA A 42 -4.59 7.71 3.63
CA ALA A 42 -5.32 8.90 4.09
C ALA A 42 -4.37 10.11 4.24
N CYS A 43 -3.19 9.92 4.83
CA CYS A 43 -2.16 10.95 4.90
C CYS A 43 -1.71 11.41 3.50
N LEU A 44 -1.60 10.47 2.55
CA LEU A 44 -1.23 10.77 1.17
C LEU A 44 -2.31 11.61 0.49
N LEU A 45 -3.59 11.27 0.65
CA LEU A 45 -4.71 12.03 0.10
C LEU A 45 -4.71 13.48 0.60
N VAL A 46 -4.57 13.68 1.92
CA VAL A 46 -4.47 15.02 2.51
C VAL A 46 -3.24 15.74 1.95
N GLY A 47 -2.10 15.06 1.87
CA GLY A 47 -0.89 15.60 1.27
C GLY A 47 -1.05 16.00 -0.20
N ALA A 48 -1.80 15.22 -0.99
CA ALA A 48 -2.07 15.49 -2.41
C ALA A 48 -2.94 16.74 -2.60
N PHE A 49 -3.90 16.98 -1.71
CA PHE A 49 -4.67 18.22 -1.71
C PHE A 49 -3.85 19.44 -1.26
N MET A 50 -2.94 19.28 -0.30
CA MET A 50 -2.09 20.37 0.18
C MET A 50 -0.97 20.73 -0.80
N HIS A 51 -0.44 19.74 -1.53
CA HIS A 51 0.67 19.89 -2.47
C HIS A 51 0.29 19.22 -3.80
N PRO A 52 -0.57 19.88 -4.60
CA PRO A 52 -1.04 19.31 -5.85
C PRO A 52 0.13 19.18 -6.84
N GLY A 53 0.40 17.95 -7.27
CA GLY A 53 1.41 17.65 -8.28
C GLY A 53 1.15 16.30 -8.93
N THR A 54 1.46 16.18 -10.21
CA THR A 54 1.17 14.98 -11.01
C THR A 54 1.79 13.72 -10.43
N LEU A 55 3.00 13.82 -9.87
CA LEU A 55 3.67 12.68 -9.21
C LEU A 55 2.96 12.25 -7.92
N VAL A 56 2.51 13.21 -7.10
CA VAL A 56 1.80 12.92 -5.84
C VAL A 56 0.44 12.28 -6.13
N TRP A 57 -0.30 12.79 -7.12
CA TRP A 57 -1.57 12.20 -7.54
C TRP A 57 -1.40 10.83 -8.21
N SER A 58 -0.34 10.62 -8.99
CA SER A 58 -0.01 9.30 -9.55
C SER A 58 0.33 8.30 -8.45
N ALA A 59 1.13 8.70 -7.46
CA ALA A 59 1.44 7.89 -6.29
C ALA A 59 0.17 7.53 -5.51
N PHE A 60 -0.72 8.49 -5.30
CA PHE A 60 -2.02 8.27 -4.67
C PHE A 60 -2.88 7.29 -5.47
N ALA A 61 -3.03 7.49 -6.78
CA ALA A 61 -3.86 6.63 -7.61
C ALA A 61 -3.36 5.17 -7.58
N LEU A 62 -2.05 4.93 -7.73
CA LEU A 62 -1.48 3.59 -7.69
C LEU A 62 -1.67 2.92 -6.33
N THR A 63 -1.38 3.63 -5.24
CA THR A 63 -1.57 3.09 -3.88
C THR A 63 -3.04 2.90 -3.52
N ALA A 64 -3.94 3.76 -3.99
CA ALA A 64 -5.38 3.62 -3.79
C ALA A 64 -5.95 2.42 -4.55
N ILE A 65 -5.53 2.22 -5.80
CA ILE A 65 -5.91 1.05 -6.61
C ILE A 65 -5.36 -0.22 -5.95
N GLY A 66 -4.08 -0.22 -5.59
CA GLY A 66 -3.43 -1.35 -4.91
C GLY A 66 -4.13 -1.70 -3.60
N PHE A 67 -4.39 -0.71 -2.74
CA PHE A 67 -5.12 -0.88 -1.48
C PHE A 67 -6.53 -1.42 -1.70
N SER A 68 -7.30 -0.83 -2.62
CA SER A 68 -8.68 -1.24 -2.91
C SER A 68 -8.72 -2.67 -3.47
N ALA A 69 -7.83 -2.99 -4.40
CA ALA A 69 -7.67 -4.35 -4.92
C ALA A 69 -7.31 -5.32 -3.79
N GLY A 70 -6.37 -4.96 -2.91
CA GLY A 70 -5.99 -5.78 -1.76
C GLY A 70 -7.16 -6.01 -0.78
N ALA A 71 -7.93 -4.96 -0.48
CA ALA A 71 -9.09 -5.03 0.39
C ALA A 71 -10.18 -5.97 -0.19
N VAL A 72 -10.43 -5.88 -1.49
CA VAL A 72 -11.41 -6.74 -2.18
C VAL A 72 -10.89 -8.18 -2.32
N PHE A 73 -9.71 -8.37 -2.92
CA PHE A 73 -9.20 -9.71 -3.19
C PHE A 73 -8.85 -10.46 -1.90
N PHE A 74 -8.11 -9.87 -0.98
CA PHE A 74 -7.67 -10.58 0.23
C PHE A 74 -8.69 -10.48 1.37
N GLY A 75 -9.47 -9.40 1.43
CA GLY A 75 -10.48 -9.19 2.48
C GLY A 75 -11.81 -9.87 2.20
N VAL A 76 -12.20 -10.03 0.93
CA VAL A 76 -13.50 -10.57 0.52
C VAL A 76 -13.35 -11.90 -0.23
N ILE A 77 -12.65 -11.91 -1.38
CA ILE A 77 -12.66 -13.06 -2.30
C ILE A 77 -11.84 -14.24 -1.76
N TYR A 78 -10.61 -13.99 -1.32
CA TYR A 78 -9.67 -14.98 -0.78
C TYR A 78 -9.60 -14.88 0.75
N LYS A 79 -10.68 -14.50 1.42
CA LYS A 79 -10.69 -14.29 2.89
C LYS A 79 -10.31 -15.56 3.68
N HIS A 80 -10.75 -16.72 3.19
CA HIS A 80 -10.65 -18.02 3.86
C HIS A 80 -9.69 -19.00 3.17
N GLN A 81 -9.00 -18.57 2.12
CA GLN A 81 -8.16 -19.41 1.28
C GLN A 81 -6.90 -18.65 0.85
N ALA A 82 -5.82 -19.36 0.55
CA ALA A 82 -4.59 -18.72 0.10
C ALA A 82 -4.81 -18.05 -1.28
N PRO A 83 -4.51 -16.74 -1.44
CA PRO A 83 -4.63 -16.08 -2.73
C PRO A 83 -3.54 -16.56 -3.70
N PRO A 84 -3.80 -16.53 -5.02
CA PRO A 84 -2.79 -16.84 -6.04
C PRO A 84 -1.56 -15.94 -5.89
N ARG A 85 -0.35 -16.54 -5.96
CA ARG A 85 0.92 -15.79 -5.83
C ARG A 85 1.04 -14.64 -6.82
N ILE A 86 0.55 -14.81 -8.05
CA ILE A 86 0.57 -13.76 -9.07
C ILE A 86 -0.22 -12.51 -8.63
N LEU A 87 -1.31 -12.70 -7.89
CA LEU A 87 -2.15 -11.61 -7.40
C LEU A 87 -1.45 -10.87 -6.25
N VAL A 88 -0.77 -11.60 -5.36
CA VAL A 88 0.07 -11.02 -4.29
C VAL A 88 1.21 -10.18 -4.88
N LEU A 89 1.91 -10.71 -5.89
CA LEU A 89 2.99 -10.01 -6.58
C LEU A 89 2.48 -8.77 -7.32
N GLY A 90 1.36 -8.87 -8.04
CA GLY A 90 0.77 -7.73 -8.76
C GLY A 90 0.32 -6.62 -7.80
N HIS A 91 -0.33 -6.97 -6.70
CA HIS A 91 -0.68 -6.03 -5.64
C HIS A 91 0.56 -5.36 -5.03
N GLY A 92 1.58 -6.15 -4.70
CA GLY A 92 2.84 -5.64 -4.16
C GLY A 92 3.56 -4.70 -5.11
N ALA A 93 3.60 -5.03 -6.41
CA ALA A 93 4.24 -4.21 -7.44
C ALA A 93 3.54 -2.85 -7.61
N LEU A 94 2.20 -2.82 -7.65
CA LEU A 94 1.44 -1.57 -7.74
C LEU A 94 1.70 -0.66 -6.55
N ASN A 95 1.67 -1.21 -5.33
CA ASN A 95 1.93 -0.45 -4.12
C ASN A 95 3.39 0.04 -4.06
N ALA A 96 4.35 -0.83 -4.37
CA ALA A 96 5.77 -0.46 -4.39
C ALA A 96 6.05 0.65 -5.40
N LEU A 97 5.43 0.60 -6.59
CA LEU A 97 5.54 1.66 -7.58
C LEU A 97 4.95 2.98 -7.08
N GLY A 98 3.77 2.94 -6.44
CA GLY A 98 3.18 4.12 -5.83
C GLY A 98 4.06 4.73 -4.71
N VAL A 99 4.67 3.88 -3.87
CA VAL A 99 5.62 4.32 -2.83
C VAL A 99 6.91 4.89 -3.44
N LEU A 100 7.41 4.31 -4.52
CA LEU A 100 8.57 4.84 -5.25
C LEU A 100 8.28 6.22 -5.83
N LEU A 101 7.14 6.40 -6.49
CA LEU A 101 6.73 7.72 -7.00
C LEU A 101 6.57 8.74 -5.87
N LEU A 102 6.03 8.32 -4.73
CA LEU A 102 5.94 9.18 -3.55
C LEU A 102 7.33 9.57 -3.01
N ALA A 103 8.28 8.63 -2.99
CA ALA A 103 9.66 8.90 -2.58
C ALA A 103 10.31 9.96 -3.47
N VAL A 104 10.15 9.83 -4.79
CA VAL A 104 10.64 10.83 -5.76
C VAL A 104 9.95 12.18 -5.53
N ALA A 105 8.65 12.22 -5.29
CA ALA A 105 7.93 13.46 -5.04
C ALA A 105 8.33 14.15 -3.71
N VAL A 106 8.85 13.40 -2.73
CA VAL A 106 9.20 13.93 -1.40
C VAL A 106 10.68 14.29 -1.29
N PHE A 107 11.57 13.52 -1.91
CA PHE A 107 13.02 13.61 -1.73
C PHE A 107 13.81 13.91 -3.02
N GLY A 108 13.15 13.90 -4.18
CA GLY A 108 13.74 14.23 -5.48
C GLY A 108 13.60 15.68 -5.88
#